data_AF-A0A2U3PXY2-F1
#
_entry.id   AF-A0A2U3PXY2-F1
#
_cell.length_a   1.000
_cell.length_b   1.000
_cell.length_c   1.000
_cell.angle_alpha   90.00
_cell.angle_beta   90.00
_cell.angle_gamma   90.00
#
_symmetry.space_group_name_H-M   'P 1'
#
loop_
_entity.id
_entity.type
_entity.pdbx_description
1 polymer ?
#
loop_
_entity_poly.entity_id
_entity_poly.type
_entity_poly.pdbx_seq_one_letter_code
_entity_poly.pdbx_strand_id
1 'polypeptide(L)' 'MTERQLREQEFLIARYRHLEREVTDPLAAHLLHSIIEELEAELRKERADWHGAGH' A
#
# COMPACT_ATOMS: atom_id res chain seq x y z
N MET A 1 -5.33 1.29 -12.98
CA MET A 1 -5.71 2.53 -12.27
C MET A 1 -5.31 3.80 -13.02
N THR A 2 -5.90 4.95 -12.65
CA THR A 2 -5.40 6.28 -13.05
C THR A 2 -4.22 6.70 -12.17
N GLU A 3 -3.33 7.58 -12.65
CA GLU A 3 -2.18 8.08 -11.88
C GLU A 3 -2.59 8.66 -10.51
N ARG A 4 -3.76 9.29 -10.46
CA ARG A 4 -4.35 9.81 -9.22
C ARG A 4 -4.62 8.71 -8.19
N GLN A 5 -5.19 7.58 -8.62
CA GLN A 5 -5.49 6.45 -7.74
C GLN A 5 -4.21 5.79 -7.22
N LEU A 6 -3.16 5.67 -8.05
CA LEU A 6 -1.86 5.16 -7.60
C LEU A 6 -1.25 6.05 -6.51
N ARG A 7 -1.32 7.37 -6.66
CA ARG A 7 -0.87 8.31 -5.61
C ARG A 7 -1.71 8.24 -4.34
N GLU A 8 -3.03 8.07 -4.48
CA GLU A 8 -3.93 7.89 -3.33
C GLU A 8 -3.60 6.59 -2.57
N GLN A 9 -3.28 5.52 -3.29
CA GLN A 9 -2.85 4.24 -2.73
C GLN A 9 -1.51 4.36 -1.99
N GLU A 10 -0.51 5.03 -2.59
CA GLU A 10 0.77 5.33 -1.95
C GLU A 10 0.60 6.12 -0.65
N PHE A 11 -0.30 7.12 -0.66
CA PHE A 11 -0.61 7.92 0.52
C PHE A 11 -1.27 7.07 1.63
N LEU A 12 -2.20 6.18 1.25
CA LEU A 12 -2.84 5.22 2.17
C LEU A 12 -1.81 4.30 2.83
N ILE A 13 -0.89 3.73 2.05
CA ILE A 13 0.18 2.86 2.55
C ILE A 13 1.08 3.62 3.54
N ALA A 14 1.49 4.85 3.19
CA ALA A 14 2.31 5.68 4.08
C ALA A 14 1.60 5.98 5.40
N ARG A 15 0.30 6.26 5.36
CA ARG A 15 -0.52 6.50 6.54
C ARG A 15 -0.63 5.25 7.42
N TYR A 16 -0.87 4.08 6.84
CA TYR A 16 -0.94 2.83 7.61
C TYR A 16 0.41 2.45 8.22
N ARG A 17 1.53 2.68 7.53
CA ARG A 17 2.88 2.52 8.13
C ARG A 17 3.13 3.45 9.30
N HIS A 18 2.59 4.67 9.28
CA HIS A 18 2.67 5.55 10.44
C HIS A 18 1.88 4.98 11.61
N LEU A 19 0.65 4.54 11.35
CA LEU A 19 -0.23 3.94 12.36
C LEU A 19 0.35 2.65 12.96
N GLU A 20 1.00 1.81 12.15
CA GLU A 20 1.70 0.60 12.59
C GLU A 20 2.77 0.91 13.65
N ARG A 21 3.43 2.07 13.56
CA ARG A 21 4.46 2.50 14.52
C ARG A 21 3.88 3.15 15.79
N GLU A 22 2.69 3.72 15.68
CA GLU A 22 2.01 4.36 16.81
C GLU A 22 1.19 3.37 17.65
N VAL A 23 0.75 2.27 17.03
CA VAL A 23 -0.05 1.28 17.73
C VAL A 23 0.79 0.49 18.72
N THR A 24 0.31 0.38 19.95
CA THR A 24 0.99 -0.33 21.04
C THR A 24 0.52 -1.77 21.17
N ASP A 25 -0.64 -2.10 20.59
CA ASP A 25 -1.17 -3.46 20.56
C ASP A 25 -0.45 -4.29 19.50
N PRO A 26 0.21 -5.40 19.89
CA PRO A 26 1.03 -6.20 18.97
C PRO A 26 0.21 -6.93 17.91
N LEU A 27 -1.05 -7.28 18.21
CA LEU A 27 -1.94 -7.89 17.23
C LEU A 27 -2.36 -6.87 16.18
N ALA A 28 -2.73 -5.66 16.60
CA ALA A 28 -3.06 -4.56 15.70
C ALA A 28 -1.88 -4.16 14.81
N ALA A 29 -0.66 -4.14 15.35
CA ALA A 29 0.56 -3.91 14.56
C ALA A 29 0.72 -5.00 13.48
N HIS A 30 0.54 -6.27 13.85
CA HIS A 30 0.63 -7.38 12.91
C HIS A 30 -0.45 -7.32 11.82
N LEU A 31 -1.69 -6.99 12.17
CA LEU A 31 -2.78 -6.84 11.21
C LEU A 31 -2.53 -5.67 10.24
N LEU A 32 -2.03 -4.54 10.75
CA LEU A 32 -1.64 -3.40 9.92
C LEU A 32 -0.52 -3.79 8.96
N HIS A 33 0.47 -4.56 9.43
CA HIS A 33 1.54 -5.07 8.58
C HIS A 33 1.00 -5.87 7.39
N SER A 34 0.13 -6.86 7.64
CA SER A 34 -0.47 -7.68 6.59
C SER A 34 -1.26 -6.84 5.58
N ILE A 35 -2.06 -5.88 6.05
CA ILE A 35 -2.81 -4.97 5.18
C ILE A 35 -1.87 -4.13 4.31
N ILE A 36 -0.77 -3.62 4.88
CA ILE A 36 0.24 -2.85 4.15
C ILE A 36 0.90 -3.72 3.08
N GLU A 37 1.26 -4.96 3.39
CA GLU A 37 1.87 -5.88 2.42
C GLU A 37 0.93 -6.17 1.23
N GLU A 38 -0.35 -6.41 1.49
CA GLU A 38 -1.36 -6.61 0.44
C GLU A 38 -1.49 -5.37 -0.45
N LEU A 39 -1.61 -4.18 0.16
CA LEU A 39 -1.71 -2.91 -0.58
C LEU A 39 -0.44 -2.62 -1.40
N GLU A 40 0.75 -2.91 -0.87
CA GLU A 40 2.02 -2.77 -1.58
C GLU A 40 2.13 -3.75 -2.75
N ALA A 41 1.63 -4.98 -2.60
CA ALA A 41 1.61 -5.98 -3.66
C ALA A 41 0.67 -5.58 -4.80
N GLU A 42 -0.53 -5.08 -4.48
CA GLU A 42 -1.46 -4.54 -5.48
C GLU A 42 -0.86 -3.34 -6.20
N LEU A 43 -0.28 -2.37 -5.47
CA LEU A 43 0.36 -1.20 -6.06
C LEU A 43 1.49 -1.58 -7.02
N ARG A 44 2.33 -2.57 -6.66
CA ARG A 44 3.39 -3.07 -7.54
C ARG A 44 2.82 -3.71 -8.79
N LYS A 45 1.76 -4.51 -8.67
CA LYS A 45 1.10 -5.15 -9.80
C LYS A 45 0.50 -4.11 -10.75
N GLU A 46 -0.19 -3.11 -10.21
CA GLU A 46 -0.79 -2.05 -11.02
C GLU A 46 0.24 -1.17 -11.69
N ARG A 47 1.35 -0.88 -11.01
CA ARG A 47 2.47 -0.14 -11.60
C ARG A 47 3.16 -0.95 -12.71
N ALA A 48 3.30 -2.27 -12.52
CA ALA A 48 3.83 -3.16 -13.56
C ALA A 48 2.89 -3.25 -14.77
N ASP A 49 1.57 -3.34 -14.55
CA ASP A 49 0.54 -3.33 -15.60
C ASP A 49 0.55 -2.02 -16.39
N TRP A 50 0.68 -0.88 -15.70
CA TRP A 50 0.79 0.45 -16.32
C TRP A 50 2.07 0.60 -17.17
N HIS A 51 3.20 0.04 -16.71
CA HIS A 51 4.44 0.02 -17.48
C HIS A 51 4.44 -1.01 -18.62
N GLY A 52 3.62 -2.06 -18.54
CA GLY A 52 3.48 -3.09 -19.57
C GLY A 52 2.54 -2.72 -20.72
N ALA A 53 1.58 -1.81 -20.50
CA ALA A 53 0.67 -1.31 -21.53
C ALA A 53 1.30 -0.29 -22.51
N GLY A 54 2.61 -0.01 -22.37
CA GLY A 54 3.36 0.97 -23.17
C GLY A 54 4.35 0.38 -24.19
N HIS A 55 4.26 -0.91 -24.54
CA HIS A 55 5.11 -1.54 -25.57
C HIS A 55 4.30 -2.06 -26.75
#